data_AF-A0A9N7UZ42-F1
#
_entry.id   AF-A0A9N7UZ42-F1
#
_cell.length_a   1.000
_cell.length_b   1.000
_cell.length_c   1.000
_cell.angle_alpha   90.00
_cell.angle_beta   90.00
_cell.angle_gamma   90.00
#
_symmetry.space_group_name_H-M   'P 1'
#
loop_
_entity.id
_entity.type
_entity.pdbx_description
1 polymer ?
#
loop_
_entity_poly.entity_id
_entity_poly.type
_entity_poly.pdbx_seq_one_letter_code
_entity_poly.pdbx_strand_id
1 'polypeptide(L)'
;MEFPEDFNQLELLNTHGHLIPRGTSSLWTGSNDVEEEEEEEEEDEEEDEGERSEEWYLGKEEALKDKPVELILWAAENNRLSPIHRLLSADPLLRALL
;
A
#
# COMPACT_ATOMS: atom_id res chain seq x y z
N MET A 1 -15.48 -11.24 27.46
CA MET A 1 -16.23 -9.97 27.56
C MET A 1 -17.30 -10.02 26.50
N GLU A 2 -18.54 -9.72 26.85
CA GLU A 2 -19.67 -9.62 25.91
C GLU A 2 -20.04 -8.15 25.79
N PHE A 3 -20.12 -7.65 24.55
CA PHE A 3 -20.60 -6.30 24.28
C PHE A 3 -22.14 -6.32 24.08
N PRO A 4 -22.84 -5.23 24.39
CA PRO A 4 -24.25 -5.09 24.06
C PRO A 4 -24.54 -5.30 22.57
N GLU A 5 -25.73 -5.83 22.23
CA GLU A 5 -26.13 -6.07 20.84
C GLU A 5 -26.22 -4.79 20.00
N ASP A 6 -26.40 -3.64 20.65
CA ASP A 6 -26.48 -2.30 20.08
C ASP A 6 -25.15 -1.53 20.14
N PHE A 7 -24.06 -2.19 20.52
CA PHE A 7 -22.76 -1.53 20.60
C PHE A 7 -22.23 -1.12 19.22
N ASN A 8 -22.20 0.18 18.96
CA ASN A 8 -21.65 0.74 17.74
C ASN A 8 -20.15 1.06 17.91
N GLN A 9 -19.30 0.25 17.29
CA GLN A 9 -17.84 0.43 17.33
C GLN A 9 -17.38 1.74 16.68
N LEU A 10 -18.12 2.27 15.70
CA LEU A 10 -17.77 3.53 15.05
C LEU A 10 -18.09 4.74 15.93
N GLU A 11 -19.12 4.65 16.77
CA GLU A 11 -19.43 5.69 17.77
C GLU A 11 -18.31 5.83 18.81
N LEU A 12 -17.65 4.71 19.14
CA LEU A 12 -16.48 4.73 20.02
C LEU A 12 -15.33 5.54 19.40
N LEU A 13 -15.11 5.46 18.09
CA LEU A 13 -14.09 6.26 17.40
C LEU A 13 -14.44 7.76 17.44
N ASN A 14 -15.71 8.11 17.26
CA ASN A 14 -16.14 9.51 17.32
C ASN A 14 -16.00 10.11 18.72
N THR A 15 -16.29 9.33 19.76
CA THR A 15 -16.29 9.80 21.16
C THR A 15 -14.92 9.70 21.83
N HIS A 16 -14.14 8.66 21.51
CA HIS A 16 -12.88 8.32 22.18
C HIS A 16 -11.68 8.28 21.23
N GLY A 17 -11.83 8.72 19.97
CA GLY A 17 -10.74 8.79 18.99
C GLY A 17 -9.55 9.63 19.46
N HIS A 18 -9.77 10.60 20.35
CA HIS A 18 -8.72 11.39 20.99
C HIS A 18 -7.79 10.56 21.91
N LEU A 19 -8.23 9.37 22.35
CA LEU A 19 -7.42 8.44 23.14
C LEU A 19 -6.57 7.51 22.29
N ILE A 20 -6.80 7.48 20.97
CA ILE A 20 -6.00 6.70 20.03
C ILE A 20 -4.67 7.44 19.86
N PRO A 21 -3.54 6.88 20.30
CA PRO A 21 -2.26 7.54 20.16
C PRO A 21 -1.97 7.74 18.67
N ARG A 22 -1.96 9.01 18.25
CA ARG A 22 -1.45 9.37 16.93
C ARG A 22 0.07 9.35 17.05
N GLY A 23 0.72 8.40 16.37
CA GLY A 23 2.17 8.36 16.27
C GLY A 23 2.69 9.65 15.62
N THR A 24 3.99 9.92 15.77
CA THR A 24 4.63 11.17 15.29
C THR A 24 4.73 11.32 13.77
N SER A 25 4.06 10.47 12.99
CA SER A 25 3.91 10.60 11.53
C SER A 25 2.94 9.52 11.03
N SER A 26 1.64 9.69 11.29
CA SER A 26 0.63 8.89 10.61
C SER A 26 0.35 9.55 9.26
N LEU A 27 0.95 9.03 8.18
CA LEU A 27 0.65 9.36 6.77
C LEU A 27 -0.75 8.89 6.33
N TRP A 28 -1.66 8.65 7.28
CA TRP A 28 -3.04 8.30 6.97
C TRP A 28 -3.83 9.59 6.76
N THR A 29 -3.82 10.10 5.52
CA THR A 29 -4.63 11.23 5.04
C THR A 29 -6.09 10.83 4.86
N GLY A 30 -6.66 10.21 5.89
CA GLY A 30 -8.00 9.65 5.91
C GLY A 30 -8.94 10.37 6.86
N SER A 31 -8.82 11.69 7.06
CA SER A 31 -9.92 12.51 7.57
C SER A 31 -9.64 13.99 7.37
N ASN A 32 -10.54 14.63 6.65
CA ASN A 32 -10.60 16.05 6.35
C ASN A 32 -10.51 16.93 7.61
N ASP A 33 -9.44 17.71 7.73
CA ASP A 33 -9.57 19.12 8.08
C ASP A 33 -8.45 19.93 7.41
N VAL A 34 -8.88 21.04 6.84
CA VAL A 34 -8.09 22.05 6.15
C VAL A 34 -7.24 22.76 7.20
N GLU A 35 -5.94 22.93 6.92
CA GLU A 35 -5.08 24.09 7.23
C GLU A 35 -3.60 23.68 7.42
N GLU A 36 -2.76 24.18 6.50
CA GLU A 36 -1.37 24.64 6.72
C GLU A 36 -0.32 23.55 7.04
N GLU A 37 0.83 23.42 6.38
CA GLU A 37 1.65 24.31 5.55
C GLU A 37 2.74 23.43 4.88
N GLU A 38 3.06 23.76 3.63
CA GLU A 38 4.34 23.58 2.92
C GLU A 38 5.38 22.59 3.49
N GLU A 39 5.39 21.34 3.01
CA GLU A 39 6.61 20.53 2.94
C GLU A 39 6.73 19.90 1.54
N GLU A 40 7.66 20.48 0.79
CA GLU A 40 8.45 19.93 -0.32
C GLU A 40 7.72 18.97 -1.29
N GLU A 41 7.35 19.53 -2.46
CA GLU A 41 7.12 18.80 -3.70
C GLU A 41 8.38 18.00 -4.08
N GLU A 42 8.57 16.82 -3.50
CA GLU A 42 9.12 15.73 -4.29
C GLU A 42 7.99 15.35 -5.26
N GLU A 43 8.16 15.71 -6.53
CA GLU A 43 7.42 15.12 -7.65
C GLU A 43 7.69 13.62 -7.68
N ASP A 44 7.15 12.87 -6.71
CA ASP A 44 6.76 11.51 -6.96
C ASP A 44 5.64 11.63 -8.00
N GLU A 45 5.97 11.22 -9.22
CA GLU A 45 5.00 10.93 -10.27
C GLU A 45 4.08 9.81 -9.76
N GLU A 46 3.20 10.11 -8.80
CA GLU A 46 1.96 9.40 -8.55
C GLU A 46 1.10 9.60 -9.80
N GLU A 47 1.51 8.91 -10.88
CA GLU A 47 0.67 8.65 -12.03
C GLU A 47 -0.60 7.99 -11.50
N ASP A 48 -1.60 8.85 -11.28
CA ASP A 48 -3.03 8.58 -11.15
C ASP A 48 -3.32 7.08 -11.09
N GLU A 49 -3.64 6.57 -9.89
CA GLU A 49 -4.13 5.20 -9.63
C GLU A 49 -5.48 4.92 -10.34
N GLY A 50 -5.74 5.54 -11.49
CA GLY A 50 -6.72 5.06 -12.44
C GLY A 50 -6.48 3.59 -12.75
N GLU A 51 -7.57 2.88 -13.07
CA GLU A 51 -7.52 1.45 -13.44
C GLU A 51 -6.56 1.23 -14.62
N ARG A 52 -5.29 0.92 -14.32
CA ARG A 52 -4.30 0.56 -15.33
C ARG A 52 -4.76 -0.73 -16.02
N SER A 53 -4.67 -0.76 -17.35
CA SER A 53 -5.06 -1.95 -18.11
C SER A 53 -4.11 -3.13 -17.83
N GLU A 54 -4.60 -4.36 -18.01
CA GLU A 54 -3.76 -5.56 -17.87
C GLU A 54 -2.54 -5.53 -18.82
N GLU A 55 -2.70 -4.96 -20.00
CA GLU A 55 -1.62 -4.81 -21.00
C GLU A 55 -0.47 -3.95 -20.49
N TRP A 56 -0.78 -2.90 -19.71
CA TRP A 56 0.23 -2.04 -19.10
C TRP A 56 1.06 -2.84 -18.09
N TYR A 57 0.42 -3.63 -17.24
CA TYR A 57 1.10 -4.49 -16.27
C TYR A 57 2.00 -5.51 -16.96
N LEU A 58 1.51 -6.16 -18.03
CA LEU A 58 2.31 -7.10 -18.82
C LEU A 58 3.53 -6.42 -19.47
N GLY A 59 3.38 -5.19 -19.94
CA GLY A 59 4.48 -4.39 -20.48
C GLY A 59 5.56 -4.10 -19.44
N LYS A 60 5.16 -3.74 -18.22
CA LYS A 60 6.10 -3.53 -17.09
C LYS A 60 6.77 -4.83 -16.65
N GLU A 61 6.02 -5.93 -16.55
CA GLU A 61 6.57 -7.25 -16.22
C GLU A 61 7.64 -7.70 -17.22
N GLU A 62 7.39 -7.51 -18.53
CA GLU A 62 8.35 -7.84 -19.58
C GLU A 62 9.59 -6.93 -19.55
N ALA A 63 9.41 -5.64 -19.25
CA ALA A 63 10.52 -4.69 -19.14
C ALA A 63 11.47 -4.99 -17.96
N LEU A 64 10.94 -5.55 -16.87
CA LEU A 64 11.70 -5.87 -15.66
C LEU A 64 12.16 -7.34 -15.59
N LYS A 65 11.89 -8.16 -16.61
CA LYS A 65 12.16 -9.61 -16.59
C LYS A 65 13.62 -9.99 -16.28
N ASP A 66 14.57 -9.16 -16.70
CA ASP A 66 16.01 -9.39 -16.53
C ASP A 66 16.51 -8.89 -15.15
N LYS A 67 15.64 -8.30 -14.35
CA LYS A 67 15.92 -7.71 -13.04
C LYS A 67 14.97 -8.27 -11.98
N PRO A 68 15.19 -9.52 -11.53
CA PRO A 68 14.20 -10.24 -10.72
C PRO A 68 13.91 -9.59 -9.36
N VAL A 69 14.87 -8.87 -8.78
CA VAL A 69 14.70 -8.14 -7.52
C VAL A 69 13.83 -6.89 -7.72
N GLU A 70 14.05 -6.12 -8.79
CA GLU A 70 13.19 -4.97 -9.11
C GLU A 70 11.77 -5.44 -9.47
N LEU A 71 11.66 -6.53 -10.23
CA LEU A 71 10.37 -7.11 -10.62
C LEU A 71 9.54 -7.61 -9.42
N ILE A 72 10.17 -8.25 -8.42
CA ILE A 72 9.42 -8.78 -7.27
C ILE A 72 8.91 -7.67 -6.35
N LEU A 73 9.67 -6.59 -6.18
CA LEU A 73 9.27 -5.41 -5.41
C LEU A 73 8.11 -4.69 -6.09
N TRP A 74 8.27 -4.37 -7.38
CA TRP A 74 7.21 -3.74 -8.17
C TRP A 74 5.93 -4.58 -8.20
N ALA A 75 6.05 -5.91 -8.33
CA ALA A 75 4.90 -6.79 -8.32
C ALA A 75 4.19 -6.81 -6.95
N ALA A 76 4.93 -6.67 -5.84
CA ALA A 76 4.35 -6.58 -4.50
C ALA A 76 3.58 -5.27 -4.31
N GLU A 77 4.15 -4.15 -4.73
CA GLU A 77 3.52 -2.82 -4.68
C GLU A 77 2.22 -2.78 -5.49
N ASN A 78 2.18 -3.45 -6.64
CA ASN A 78 1.01 -3.48 -7.54
C ASN A 78 0.08 -4.69 -7.29
N ASN A 79 0.25 -5.42 -6.18
CA ASN A 79 -0.54 -6.60 -5.81
C ASN A 79 -0.62 -7.69 -6.93
N ARG A 80 0.47 -7.86 -7.67
CA ARG A 80 0.61 -8.84 -8.77
C ARG A 80 1.19 -10.14 -8.23
N LEU A 81 0.33 -11.05 -7.79
CA LEU A 81 0.74 -12.33 -7.18
C LEU A 81 1.39 -13.31 -8.16
N SER A 82 0.93 -13.36 -9.42
CA SER A 82 1.41 -14.35 -10.40
C SER A 82 2.92 -14.23 -10.69
N PRO A 83 3.48 -13.03 -10.94
CA PRO A 83 4.93 -12.85 -11.08
C PRO A 83 5.71 -13.24 -9.82
N ILE A 84 5.22 -12.87 -8.64
CA ILE A 84 5.87 -13.17 -7.35
C ILE A 84 5.99 -14.69 -7.18
N HIS A 85 4.89 -15.43 -7.34
CA HIS A 85 4.91 -16.88 -7.22
C HIS A 85 5.85 -17.55 -8.24
N ARG A 86 5.87 -17.05 -9.48
CA ARG A 86 6.76 -17.55 -10.53
C ARG A 86 8.23 -17.33 -10.15
N LEU A 87 8.60 -16.12 -9.72
CA LEU A 87 9.96 -15.76 -9.34
C LEU A 87 10.44 -16.54 -8.12
N LEU A 88 9.62 -16.60 -7.07
CA LEU A 88 9.95 -17.35 -5.86
C LEU A 88 10.03 -18.86 -6.08
N SER A 89 9.36 -19.39 -7.10
CA SER A 89 9.48 -20.81 -7.48
C SER A 89 10.72 -21.09 -8.31
N ALA A 90 11.19 -20.11 -9.08
CA ALA A 90 12.36 -20.23 -9.95
C ALA A 90 13.69 -19.98 -9.21
N ASP A 91 13.71 -19.04 -8.26
CA ASP A 91 14.92 -18.65 -7.52
C ASP A 91 14.72 -18.74 -5.99
N PRO A 92 15.31 -19.76 -5.34
CA PRO A 92 15.30 -19.88 -3.89
C PRO A 92 15.97 -18.73 -3.13
N LEU A 93 16.87 -17.97 -3.76
CA LEU A 93 17.54 -16.84 -3.11
C LEU A 93 16.61 -15.64 -2.96
N LEU A 94 15.68 -15.44 -3.90
CA LEU A 94 14.64 -14.41 -3.78
C LEU A 94 13.70 -14.70 -2.59
N ARG A 95 13.49 -15.97 -2.23
CA ARG A 95 12.73 -16.33 -1.01
C ARG A 95 13.41 -15.91 0.28
N ALA A 96 14.73 -15.76 0.28
CA ALA A 96 15.47 -15.34 1.47
C ALA A 96 15.46 -13.81 1.68
N LEU A 97 14.96 -13.05 0.70
CA LEU A 97 14.88 -11.58 0.72
C LEU A 97 13.49 -11.06 1.13
N LEU A 98 12.50 -11.94 1.28
CA LEU A 98 11.15 -11.64 1.77
C LEU A 98 10.93 -12.27 3.16
#